data_AF-A0A0C3E210-F1
#
_entry.id   AF-A0A0C3E210-F1
#
_cell.length_a   1.000
_cell.length_b   1.000
_cell.length_c   1.000
_cell.angle_alpha   90.00
_cell.angle_beta   90.00
_cell.angle_gamma   90.00
#
_symmetry.space_group_name_H-M   'P 1'
#
loop_
_entity.id
_entity.type
_entity.pdbx_description
1 polymer ?
#
loop_
_entity_poly.entity_id
_entity_poly.type
_entity_poly.pdbx_seq_one_letter_code
_entity_poly.pdbx_strand_id
1 'polypeptide(L)'
;MGRILRVIGASWSDSTKELYSTGLLIFHVHCDIHDVPDHHRAPVSRNIFAAFLSSCAGAYSGSSIANYAAAVQAWHLLHGMEWQVNEIEYKAVLEGATRLAPSTSKRTRQAPFTLEVLDIFHSLMDHNNPRDAAIFACIICSFFCIARLGEFTVPAISKFDPTKHVT
;
A
#
# COMPACT_ATOMS: atom_id res chain seq x y z
N MET A 1 -3.83 16.63 -24.24
CA MET A 1 -4.21 15.59 -23.26
C MET A 1 -3.02 14.92 -22.57
N GLY A 2 -2.03 14.37 -23.31
CA GLY A 2 -0.94 13.57 -22.69
C GLY A 2 -0.10 14.25 -21.61
N ARG A 3 0.12 15.58 -21.67
CA ARG A 3 0.84 16.32 -20.62
C ARG A 3 0.05 16.39 -19.30
N ILE A 4 -1.28 16.54 -19.38
CA ILE A 4 -2.16 16.60 -18.19
C ILE A 4 -2.14 15.27 -17.46
N LEU A 5 -2.31 14.16 -18.20
CA LEU A 5 -2.22 12.80 -17.65
C LEU A 5 -0.88 12.53 -16.98
N ARG A 6 0.23 12.97 -17.58
CA ARG A 6 1.56 12.82 -16.97
C ARG A 6 1.69 13.59 -15.65
N VAL A 7 1.13 14.79 -15.56
CA VAL A 7 1.20 15.61 -14.35
C VAL A 7 0.32 15.02 -13.25
N ILE A 8 -0.92 14.62 -13.56
CA ILE A 8 -1.80 13.93 -12.60
C ILE A 8 -1.17 12.61 -12.15
N GLY A 9 -0.65 11.82 -13.10
CA GLY A 9 0.03 10.56 -12.80
C GLY A 9 1.27 10.72 -11.94
N ALA A 10 1.96 11.86 -12.01
CA ALA A 10 3.11 12.17 -11.15
C ALA A 10 2.73 12.49 -9.69
N SER A 11 1.45 12.67 -9.38
CA SER A 11 0.98 12.87 -8.00
C SER A 11 1.07 11.60 -7.13
N TRP A 12 1.24 10.43 -7.75
CA TRP A 12 1.38 9.15 -7.06
C TRP A 12 2.80 8.58 -7.22
N SER A 13 3.31 7.97 -6.15
CA SER A 13 4.56 7.20 -6.21
C SER A 13 4.40 5.97 -7.11
N ASP A 14 5.51 5.40 -7.60
CA ASP A 14 5.45 4.18 -8.41
C ASP A 14 4.85 3.01 -7.64
N SER A 15 5.17 2.88 -6.34
CA SER A 15 4.52 1.89 -5.46
C SER A 15 3.00 2.09 -5.34
N THR A 16 2.52 3.34 -5.35
CA THR A 16 1.08 3.64 -5.33
C THR A 16 0.44 3.28 -6.65
N LYS A 17 1.11 3.52 -7.78
CA LYS A 17 0.61 3.12 -9.11
C LYS A 17 0.50 1.60 -9.22
N GLU A 18 1.47 0.84 -8.73
CA GLU A 18 1.42 -0.63 -8.71
C GLU A 18 0.25 -1.15 -7.86
N LEU A 19 0.07 -0.57 -6.68
CA LEU A 19 -1.04 -0.88 -5.78
C LEU A 19 -2.40 -0.55 -6.41
N TYR A 20 -2.51 0.62 -7.05
CA TYR A 20 -3.73 1.02 -7.75
C TYR A 20 -4.00 0.15 -8.97
N SER A 21 -2.96 -0.25 -9.72
CA SER A 21 -3.10 -1.19 -10.84
C SER A 21 -3.71 -2.52 -10.36
N THR A 22 -3.27 -3.00 -9.20
CA THR A 22 -3.86 -4.19 -8.56
C THR A 22 -5.32 -3.95 -8.18
N GLY A 23 -5.63 -2.80 -7.56
CA GLY A 23 -7.01 -2.46 -7.19
C GLY A 23 -7.96 -2.37 -8.39
N LEU A 24 -7.50 -1.81 -9.51
CA LEU A 24 -8.26 -1.76 -10.76
C LEU A 24 -8.47 -3.14 -11.35
N LEU A 25 -7.45 -4.00 -11.34
CA LEU A 25 -7.60 -5.38 -11.79
C LEU A 25 -8.70 -6.10 -11.01
N ILE A 26 -8.68 -5.99 -9.67
CA ILE A 26 -9.69 -6.62 -8.81
C ILE A 26 -11.09 -6.05 -9.07
N PHE A 27 -11.21 -4.74 -9.33
CA PHE A 27 -12.47 -4.13 -9.73
C PHE A 27 -12.99 -4.66 -11.08
N HIS A 28 -12.14 -4.75 -12.10
CA HIS A 28 -12.52 -5.27 -13.40
C HIS A 28 -12.94 -6.75 -13.34
N VAL A 29 -12.22 -7.57 -12.58
CA VAL A 29 -12.61 -8.97 -12.33
C VAL A 29 -13.97 -9.05 -11.65
N HIS A 30 -14.24 -8.20 -10.66
CA HIS A 30 -15.57 -8.12 -10.04
C HIS A 30 -16.65 -7.76 -11.07
N CYS A 31 -16.39 -6.77 -11.93
CA CYS A 31 -17.30 -6.37 -13.00
C CYS A 31 -17.54 -7.50 -14.01
N ASP A 32 -16.51 -8.24 -14.41
CA ASP A 32 -16.62 -9.37 -15.33
C ASP A 32 -17.49 -10.49 -14.73
N ILE A 33 -17.30 -10.82 -13.44
CA ILE A 33 -18.09 -11.84 -12.73
C ILE A 33 -19.58 -11.48 -12.65
N HIS A 34 -19.91 -10.19 -12.60
CA HIS A 34 -21.29 -9.69 -12.47
C HIS A 34 -21.86 -9.16 -13.79
N ASP A 35 -21.23 -9.50 -14.92
CA ASP A 35 -21.66 -9.10 -16.27
C ASP A 35 -21.86 -7.57 -16.42
N VAL A 36 -21.07 -6.76 -15.70
CA VAL A 36 -21.13 -5.30 -15.79
C VAL A 36 -20.48 -4.87 -17.11
N PRO A 37 -21.23 -4.28 -18.06
CA PRO A 37 -20.68 -3.83 -19.34
C PRO A 37 -19.61 -2.75 -19.15
N ASP A 38 -18.61 -2.70 -20.03
CA ASP A 38 -17.49 -1.75 -19.92
C ASP A 38 -17.93 -0.29 -19.82
N HIS A 39 -19.00 0.10 -20.53
CA HIS A 39 -19.56 1.46 -20.49
C HIS A 39 -20.21 1.84 -19.15
N HIS A 40 -20.45 0.87 -18.25
CA HIS A 40 -20.92 1.10 -16.89
C HIS A 40 -19.78 1.06 -15.85
N ARG A 41 -18.55 0.77 -16.26
CA ARG A 41 -17.38 0.73 -15.36
C ARG A 41 -16.79 2.11 -15.13
N ALA A 42 -16.88 3.00 -16.13
CA ALA A 42 -16.56 4.43 -16.00
C ALA A 42 -17.47 5.28 -16.91
N PRO A 43 -18.25 6.23 -16.35
CA PRO A 43 -18.38 6.53 -14.92
C PRO A 43 -19.06 5.38 -14.16
N VAL A 44 -18.48 4.98 -13.03
CA VAL A 44 -19.02 3.92 -12.18
C VAL A 44 -20.24 4.43 -11.44
N SER A 45 -21.32 3.64 -11.41
CA SER A 45 -22.48 3.97 -10.59
C SER A 45 -22.22 3.72 -9.11
N ARG A 46 -22.93 4.47 -8.26
CA ARG A 46 -22.97 4.29 -6.80
C ARG A 46 -23.18 2.83 -6.39
N ASN A 47 -24.14 2.15 -7.03
CA ASN A 47 -24.52 0.78 -6.67
C ASN A 47 -23.45 -0.23 -7.06
N ILE A 48 -22.84 -0.10 -8.26
CA ILE A 48 -21.75 -0.99 -8.70
C ILE A 48 -20.54 -0.82 -7.78
N PHE A 49 -20.19 0.42 -7.45
CA PHE A 49 -19.05 0.69 -6.58
C PHE A 49 -19.28 0.19 -5.15
N ALA A 50 -20.47 0.41 -4.57
CA ALA A 50 -20.81 -0.11 -3.25
C ALA A 50 -20.85 -1.65 -3.23
N ALA A 51 -21.38 -2.29 -4.27
CA ALA A 51 -21.40 -3.75 -4.42
C ALA A 51 -19.97 -4.31 -4.50
N PHE A 52 -19.10 -3.68 -5.28
CA PHE A 52 -17.68 -4.02 -5.36
C PHE A 52 -17.00 -3.98 -3.98
N LEU A 53 -17.08 -2.86 -3.27
CA LEU A 53 -16.44 -2.73 -1.95
C LEU A 53 -17.03 -3.71 -0.93
N SER A 54 -18.34 -3.93 -0.98
CA SER A 54 -19.02 -4.90 -0.11
C SER A 54 -18.57 -6.32 -0.38
N SER A 55 -18.33 -6.69 -1.66
CA SER A 55 -17.83 -8.03 -2.02
C SER A 55 -16.43 -8.32 -1.50
N CYS A 56 -15.66 -7.27 -1.16
CA CYS A 56 -14.33 -7.41 -0.57
C CYS A 56 -14.37 -7.58 0.96
N ALA A 57 -15.50 -7.27 1.60
CA ALA A 57 -15.64 -7.36 3.05
C ALA A 57 -15.45 -8.81 3.54
N GLY A 58 -14.76 -8.97 4.66
CA GLY A 58 -14.47 -10.30 5.23
C GLY A 58 -13.35 -11.08 4.52
N ALA A 59 -13.00 -10.75 3.28
CA ALA A 59 -11.89 -11.36 2.55
C ALA A 59 -10.60 -10.53 2.63
N TYR A 60 -10.72 -9.20 2.64
CA TYR A 60 -9.59 -8.27 2.63
C TYR A 60 -9.54 -7.39 3.87
N SER A 61 -8.35 -6.87 4.17
CA SER A 61 -8.18 -5.86 5.22
C SER A 61 -8.84 -4.53 4.83
N GLY A 62 -9.29 -3.75 5.82
CA GLY A 62 -9.89 -2.44 5.55
C GLY A 62 -8.99 -1.50 4.74
N SER A 63 -7.68 -1.52 5.00
CA SER A 63 -6.71 -0.72 4.22
C SER A 63 -6.60 -1.18 2.77
N SER A 64 -6.66 -2.49 2.50
CA SER A 64 -6.69 -3.02 1.13
C SER A 64 -7.93 -2.53 0.37
N ILE A 65 -9.10 -2.61 0.99
CA ILE A 65 -10.37 -2.18 0.38
C ILE A 65 -10.36 -0.66 0.12
N ALA A 66 -9.83 0.13 1.05
CA ALA A 66 -9.66 1.57 0.86
C ALA A 66 -8.72 1.89 -0.32
N ASN A 67 -7.64 1.13 -0.49
CA ASN A 67 -6.74 1.30 -1.64
C ASN A 67 -7.42 0.95 -2.96
N TYR A 68 -8.28 -0.08 -2.99
CA TYR A 68 -9.06 -0.42 -4.18
C TYR A 68 -10.06 0.69 -4.53
N ALA A 69 -10.74 1.26 -3.54
CA ALA A 69 -11.61 2.41 -3.73
C ALA A 69 -10.85 3.61 -4.34
N ALA A 70 -9.68 3.93 -3.78
CA ALA A 70 -8.82 5.00 -4.27
C ALA A 70 -8.30 4.75 -5.69
N ALA A 71 -8.03 3.48 -6.04
CA ALA A 71 -7.61 3.10 -7.38
C ALA A 71 -8.68 3.38 -8.44
N VAL A 72 -9.94 2.99 -8.17
CA VAL A 72 -11.07 3.27 -9.06
C VAL A 72 -11.28 4.78 -9.21
N GLN A 73 -11.20 5.53 -8.09
CA GLN A 73 -11.31 6.99 -8.13
C GLN A 73 -10.18 7.64 -8.94
N ALA A 74 -8.92 7.19 -8.76
CA ALA A 74 -7.77 7.68 -9.52
C ALA A 74 -7.90 7.39 -11.02
N TRP A 75 -8.45 6.23 -11.38
CA TRP A 75 -8.73 5.89 -12.77
C TRP A 75 -9.76 6.83 -13.41
N HIS A 76 -10.83 7.18 -12.69
CA HIS A 76 -11.81 8.16 -13.14
C HIS A 76 -11.19 9.54 -13.32
N LEU A 77 -10.41 10.00 -12.33
CA LEU A 77 -9.69 11.27 -12.38
C LEU A 77 -8.74 11.35 -13.58
N LEU A 78 -7.95 10.29 -13.82
CA LEU A 78 -7.04 10.22 -14.94
C LEU A 78 -7.78 10.31 -16.28
N HIS A 79 -8.91 9.64 -16.45
CA HIS A 79 -9.63 9.64 -17.72
C HIS A 79 -10.61 10.81 -17.88
N GLY A 80 -10.68 11.71 -16.90
CA GLY A 80 -11.63 12.83 -16.91
C GLY A 80 -13.09 12.37 -16.83
N MET A 81 -13.34 11.21 -16.23
CA MET A 81 -14.68 10.64 -16.06
C MET A 81 -15.33 11.21 -14.82
N GLU A 82 -16.64 11.46 -14.90
CA GLU A 82 -17.41 11.99 -13.76
C GLU A 82 -17.38 11.01 -12.59
N TRP A 83 -17.15 11.54 -11.38
CA TRP A 83 -17.23 10.77 -10.15
C TRP A 83 -18.61 10.92 -9.52
N GLN A 84 -19.50 9.95 -9.79
CA GLN A 84 -20.90 9.99 -9.35
C GLN A 84 -21.15 9.29 -8.00
N VAL A 85 -20.10 8.85 -7.31
CA VAL A 85 -20.20 8.15 -6.03
C VAL A 85 -20.22 9.15 -4.88
N ASN A 86 -21.25 9.06 -4.04
CA ASN A 86 -21.36 9.88 -2.83
C ASN A 86 -20.27 9.51 -1.80
N GLU A 87 -19.50 10.50 -1.36
CA GLU A 87 -18.37 10.30 -0.45
C GLU A 87 -18.77 9.77 0.94
N ILE A 88 -19.91 10.23 1.46
CA ILE A 88 -20.41 9.81 2.77
C ILE A 88 -20.80 8.33 2.71
N GLU A 89 -21.50 7.94 1.65
CA GLU A 89 -21.98 6.57 1.47
C GLU A 89 -20.84 5.57 1.34
N TYR A 90 -19.88 5.79 0.43
CA TYR A 90 -18.82 4.79 0.26
C TYR A 90 -17.88 4.76 1.47
N LYS A 91 -17.68 5.87 2.19
CA LYS A 91 -16.94 5.85 3.48
C LYS A 91 -17.64 4.99 4.52
N ALA A 92 -18.97 5.04 4.59
CA ALA A 92 -19.73 4.15 5.47
C ALA A 92 -19.58 2.68 5.07
N VAL A 93 -19.57 2.37 3.77
CA VAL A 93 -19.30 1.02 3.26
C VAL A 93 -17.89 0.56 3.64
N LEU A 94 -16.86 1.41 3.45
CA LEU A 94 -15.48 1.10 3.84
C LEU A 94 -15.35 0.85 5.34
N GLU A 95 -16.01 1.65 6.17
CA GLU A 95 -15.99 1.47 7.61
C GLU A 95 -16.68 0.16 8.02
N GLY A 96 -17.83 -0.14 7.43
CA GLY A 96 -18.53 -1.42 7.60
C GLY A 96 -17.64 -2.61 7.20
N ALA A 97 -17.05 -2.56 6.01
CA ALA A 97 -16.14 -3.60 5.52
C ALA A 97 -14.92 -3.77 6.42
N THR A 98 -14.37 -2.68 6.97
CA THR A 98 -13.25 -2.72 7.91
C THR A 98 -13.62 -3.38 9.24
N ARG A 99 -14.84 -3.16 9.72
CA ARG A 99 -15.35 -3.82 10.94
C ARG A 99 -15.64 -5.30 10.72
N LEU A 100 -16.08 -5.67 9.51
CA LEU A 100 -16.31 -7.05 9.09
C LEU A 100 -15.04 -7.81 8.68
N ALA A 101 -13.90 -7.11 8.52
CA ALA A 101 -12.63 -7.73 8.19
C ALA A 101 -12.27 -8.79 9.25
N PRO A 102 -11.77 -9.96 8.83
CA PRO A 102 -11.54 -11.08 9.73
C PRO A 102 -10.48 -10.68 10.75
N SER A 103 -10.61 -11.17 11.99
CA SER A 103 -9.63 -10.86 13.05
C SER A 103 -8.21 -11.26 12.66
N THR A 104 -8.07 -12.30 11.83
CA THR A 104 -6.80 -12.77 11.24
C THR A 104 -6.14 -11.76 10.31
N SER A 105 -6.88 -10.79 9.75
CA SER A 105 -6.28 -9.72 8.94
C SER A 105 -5.57 -8.66 9.78
N LYS A 106 -5.77 -8.67 11.11
CA LYS A 106 -5.13 -7.72 12.03
C LYS A 106 -3.86 -8.35 12.56
N ARG A 107 -2.72 -7.71 12.29
CA ARG A 107 -1.44 -8.11 12.89
C ARG A 107 -1.52 -7.94 14.41
N THR A 108 -1.24 -9.01 15.14
CA THR A 108 -1.11 -8.94 16.60
C THR A 108 -0.08 -7.89 16.97
N ARG A 109 -0.33 -7.14 18.05
CA ARG A 109 0.67 -6.20 18.57
C ARG A 109 1.97 -6.97 18.84
N GLN A 110 3.05 -6.49 18.23
CA GLN A 110 4.37 -7.05 18.46
C GLN A 110 4.98 -6.38 19.69
N ALA A 111 5.77 -7.15 20.44
CA ALA A 111 6.57 -6.60 21.52
C ALA A 111 7.48 -5.49 20.99
N PRO A 112 7.71 -4.42 21.76
CA PRO A 112 8.65 -3.38 21.36
C PRO A 112 10.05 -3.98 21.19
N PHE A 113 10.82 -3.41 20.28
CA PHE A 113 12.26 -3.64 20.23
C PHE A 113 12.87 -2.93 21.44
N THR A 114 13.77 -3.59 22.18
CA THR A 114 14.33 -3.05 23.44
C THR A 114 15.85 -3.03 23.42
N LEU A 115 16.47 -2.39 24.42
CA LEU A 115 17.93 -2.36 24.57
C LEU A 115 18.50 -3.77 24.78
N GLU A 116 17.80 -4.63 25.52
CA GLU A 116 18.24 -6.03 25.72
C GLU A 116 18.31 -6.80 24.40
N VAL A 117 17.42 -6.48 23.45
CA VAL A 117 17.48 -7.05 22.10
C VAL A 117 18.73 -6.56 21.36
N LEU A 118 19.11 -5.29 21.50
CA LEU A 118 20.38 -4.78 20.95
C LEU A 118 21.59 -5.47 21.55
N ASP A 119 21.61 -5.68 22.87
CA ASP A 119 22.71 -6.38 23.55
C ASP A 119 22.86 -7.82 23.05
N ILE A 120 21.74 -8.51 22.80
CA ILE A 120 21.75 -9.85 22.19
C ILE A 120 22.36 -9.78 20.79
N PHE A 121 21.91 -8.87 19.93
CA PHE A 121 22.48 -8.73 18.57
C PHE A 121 23.97 -8.42 18.60
N HIS A 122 24.40 -7.51 19.47
CA HIS A 122 25.80 -7.18 19.68
C HIS A 122 26.61 -8.42 20.06
N SER A 123 26.12 -9.23 21.00
CA SER A 123 26.82 -10.45 21.45
C SER A 123 26.96 -11.53 20.38
N LEU A 124 26.05 -11.56 19.40
CA LEU A 124 26.01 -12.58 18.34
C LEU A 124 26.76 -12.18 17.06
N MET A 125 27.11 -10.90 16.90
CA MET A 125 27.75 -10.37 15.70
C MET A 125 29.27 -10.28 15.82
N ASP A 126 29.99 -10.59 14.74
CA ASP A 126 31.44 -10.42 14.70
C ASP A 126 31.81 -8.98 14.34
N HIS A 127 32.28 -8.22 15.32
CA HIS A 127 32.68 -6.82 15.15
C HIS A 127 33.89 -6.61 14.23
N ASN A 128 34.66 -7.67 13.95
CA ASN A 128 35.77 -7.60 12.99
C ASN A 128 35.30 -7.90 11.56
N ASN A 129 34.09 -8.41 11.37
CA ASN A 129 33.50 -8.63 10.08
C ASN A 129 32.77 -7.34 9.62
N PRO A 130 33.23 -6.69 8.54
CA PRO A 130 32.63 -5.44 8.06
C PRO A 130 31.13 -5.53 7.78
N ARG A 131 30.65 -6.71 7.36
CA ARG A 131 29.23 -6.95 7.11
C ARG A 131 28.42 -6.89 8.40
N ASP A 132 28.87 -7.60 9.43
CA ASP A 132 28.16 -7.69 10.72
C ASP A 132 28.20 -6.33 11.42
N ALA A 133 29.35 -5.64 11.37
CA ALA A 133 29.48 -4.27 11.87
C ALA A 133 28.52 -3.30 11.18
N ALA A 134 28.37 -3.37 9.84
CA ALA A 134 27.43 -2.53 9.10
C ALA A 134 25.96 -2.83 9.43
N ILE A 135 25.60 -4.11 9.56
CA ILE A 135 24.24 -4.52 9.98
C ILE A 135 23.95 -3.99 11.39
N PHE A 136 24.88 -4.16 12.33
CA PHE A 136 24.71 -3.71 13.70
C PHE A 136 24.56 -2.18 13.79
N ALA A 137 25.40 -1.43 13.07
CA ALA A 137 25.28 0.02 12.98
C ALA A 137 23.90 0.44 12.43
N CYS A 138 23.40 -0.22 11.39
CA CYS A 138 22.08 0.03 10.84
C CYS A 138 20.96 -0.21 11.88
N ILE A 139 21.05 -1.29 12.67
CA ILE A 139 20.08 -1.60 13.72
C ILE A 139 20.10 -0.51 14.81
N ILE A 140 21.28 -0.15 15.31
CA ILE A 140 21.44 0.89 16.35
C ILE A 140 20.91 2.25 15.86
N CYS A 141 21.32 2.69 14.67
CA CYS A 141 20.85 3.96 14.12
C CYS A 141 19.33 3.96 13.92
N SER A 142 18.76 2.88 13.39
CA SER A 142 17.31 2.76 13.22
C SER A 142 16.57 2.83 14.56
N PHE A 143 17.10 2.17 15.60
CA PHE A 143 16.53 2.17 16.94
C PHE A 143 16.54 3.56 17.59
N PHE A 144 17.72 4.20 17.69
CA PHE A 144 17.85 5.47 18.40
C PHE A 144 17.30 6.67 17.63
N CYS A 145 17.32 6.63 16.29
CA CYS A 145 16.72 7.68 15.46
C CYS A 145 15.22 7.48 15.23
N ILE A 146 14.64 6.36 15.67
CA ILE A 146 13.24 5.98 15.37
C ILE A 146 12.99 5.99 13.84
N ALA A 147 13.99 5.56 13.09
CA ALA A 147 13.98 5.65 11.64
C ALA A 147 13.34 4.42 11.01
N ARG A 148 12.80 4.59 9.81
CA ARG A 148 12.33 3.45 9.01
C ARG A 148 13.53 2.72 8.44
N LEU A 149 13.47 1.39 8.40
CA LEU A 149 14.55 0.58 7.85
C LEU A 149 14.90 0.96 6.40
N GLY A 150 13.92 1.38 5.60
CA GLY A 150 14.12 1.83 4.22
C GLY A 150 14.88 3.16 4.06
N GLU A 151 15.16 3.88 5.16
CA GLU A 151 16.01 5.07 5.14
C GLU A 151 17.50 4.71 5.23
N PHE A 152 17.82 3.56 5.81
CA PHE A 152 19.18 3.08 6.01
C PHE A 152 19.54 1.90 5.10
N THR A 153 18.56 1.30 4.42
CA THR A 153 18.74 0.11 3.58
C THR A 153 18.12 0.28 2.21
N VAL A 154 18.69 -0.41 1.23
CA VAL A 154 18.09 -0.54 -0.09
C VAL A 154 17.14 -1.74 -0.11
N PRO A 155 15.99 -1.65 -0.83
CA PRO A 155 14.99 -2.72 -0.84
C PRO A 155 15.50 -4.01 -1.49
N ALA A 156 16.53 -3.92 -2.34
CA ALA A 156 17.23 -5.05 -2.92
C ALA A 156 18.67 -4.65 -3.29
N ILE A 157 19.59 -5.61 -3.29
CA ILE A 157 20.99 -5.40 -3.70
C ILE A 157 21.06 -4.83 -5.13
N SER A 158 20.19 -5.31 -6.03
CA SER A 158 20.10 -4.82 -7.42
C SER A 158 19.63 -3.37 -7.55
N LYS A 159 19.13 -2.76 -6.47
CA LYS A 159 18.71 -1.35 -6.41
C LYS A 159 19.78 -0.46 -5.78
N PHE A 160 20.95 -1.00 -5.44
CA PHE A 160 22.06 -0.19 -4.95
C PHE A 160 22.63 0.68 -6.08
N ASP A 161 22.58 1.99 -5.89
CA ASP A 161 23.15 3.00 -6.77
C ASP A 161 24.30 3.72 -6.02
N PRO A 162 25.57 3.51 -6.40
CA PRO A 162 26.72 4.11 -5.72
C PRO A 162 26.76 5.64 -5.83
N THR A 163 25.95 6.24 -6.72
CA THR A 163 25.84 7.70 -6.82
C THR A 163 24.86 8.30 -5.80
N LYS A 164 24.01 7.46 -5.19
CA LYS A 164 22.96 7.87 -4.24
C LYS A 164 23.14 7.28 -2.85
N HIS A 165 23.73 6.09 -2.75
CA HIS A 165 23.88 5.38 -1.48
C HIS A 165 25.34 5.39 -1.03
N VAL A 166 25.53 5.66 0.26
CA VAL A 166 26.85 5.71 0.90
C VAL A 166 27.45 4.29 0.96
N THR A 167 28.73 4.18 0.64
CA THR A 167 29.57 2.97 0.79
C THR A 167 30.43 3.05 2.03
#